data_AF-A0A0D0TLM5-F1
#
_entry.id   AF-A0A0D0TLM5-F1
#
_cell.length_a   1.000
_cell.length_b   1.000
_cell.length_c   1.000
_cell.angle_alpha   90.00
_cell.angle_beta   90.00
_cell.angle_gamma   90.00
#
_symmetry.space_group_name_H-M   'P 1'
#
loop_
_entity.id
_entity.type
_entity.pdbx_description
1 polymer ?
#
loop_
_entity_poly.entity_id
_entity_poly.type
_entity_poly.pdbx_seq_one_letter_code
_entity_poly.pdbx_strand_id
1 'polypeptide(L)'
;MVDAVLSVVAASPSVAKVDAVSAAQFLINSLSDADSFNKVWGVLIAAFAAIIAAAFGSFATAMVQLISANRQRKHEKKVADDESLEIARIAQDKLSMADATSQRKASAKVAQMRQVWINDLRTDTAAYVALWRDIAYRWEAIIADPSTRAFLSINIETLNAPIANMRKDAHELQVRIMLRLNRGEEKHKELSALMERLETAVGMFSRDKSNDPGDVIQAEVYKVSQALIHKQQEILKDEWKVVKKELGVIAK
;
A
#
# COMPACT_ATOMS: atom_id res chain seq x y z
N MET A 1 -27.36 83.46 1.30
CA MET A 1 -27.00 82.68 2.51
C MET A 1 -28.08 81.67 2.91
N VAL A 2 -29.33 81.82 2.45
CA VAL A 2 -30.43 80.85 2.60
C VAL A 2 -30.24 79.61 1.69
N ASP A 3 -29.66 79.79 0.50
CA ASP A 3 -29.49 78.67 -0.46
C ASP A 3 -28.38 77.67 -0.10
N ALA A 4 -27.43 78.05 0.75
CA ALA A 4 -26.34 77.16 1.18
C ALA A 4 -26.78 76.15 2.25
N VAL A 5 -27.85 76.44 2.99
CA VAL A 5 -28.37 75.56 4.05
C VAL A 5 -29.34 74.53 3.47
N LEU A 6 -30.08 74.89 2.42
CA LEU A 6 -31.04 74.00 1.75
C LEU A 6 -30.36 72.87 0.95
N SER A 7 -29.13 73.04 0.47
CA SER A 7 -28.45 72.01 -0.33
C SER A 7 -27.89 70.84 0.50
N VAL A 8 -27.58 71.05 1.78
CA VAL A 8 -27.04 70.00 2.66
C VAL A 8 -28.14 69.03 3.15
N VAL A 9 -29.40 69.48 3.20
CA VAL A 9 -30.55 68.67 3.64
C VAL A 9 -31.05 67.69 2.55
N ALA A 10 -30.60 67.86 1.30
CA ALA A 10 -31.07 67.05 0.17
C ALA A 10 -30.46 65.63 0.08
N ALA A 11 -29.43 65.28 0.87
CA ALA A 11 -28.65 64.05 0.68
C ALA A 11 -28.55 63.14 1.94
N SER A 12 -29.68 62.66 2.49
CA SER A 12 -29.73 61.43 3.35
C SER A 12 -31.15 61.01 3.76
N PRO A 13 -31.37 59.74 4.20
CA PRO A 13 -32.66 59.07 4.12
C PRO A 13 -33.73 59.57 5.10
N SER A 14 -34.98 59.25 4.74
CA SER A 14 -36.26 59.84 5.12
C SER A 14 -36.62 59.96 6.61
N VAL A 15 -35.88 59.34 7.53
CA VAL A 15 -36.19 59.38 8.97
C VAL A 15 -35.66 60.67 9.62
N ALA A 16 -34.60 61.27 9.06
CA ALA A 16 -34.02 62.52 9.58
C ALA A 16 -34.71 63.81 9.09
N LYS A 17 -35.62 63.70 8.09
CA LYS A 17 -36.28 64.89 7.51
C LYS A 17 -37.35 65.48 8.43
N VAL A 18 -37.98 64.68 9.29
CA VAL A 18 -39.04 65.15 10.20
C VAL A 18 -38.45 65.95 11.38
N ASP A 19 -37.26 65.57 11.84
CA ASP A 19 -36.55 66.26 12.94
C ASP A 19 -35.85 67.55 12.47
N ALA A 20 -35.35 67.57 11.23
CA ALA A 20 -34.71 68.77 10.67
C ALA A 20 -35.71 69.89 10.36
N VAL A 21 -36.92 69.54 9.88
CA VAL A 21 -37.97 70.52 9.56
C VAL A 21 -38.59 71.12 10.82
N SER A 22 -38.75 70.32 11.88
CA SER A 22 -39.24 70.80 13.18
C SER A 22 -38.22 71.68 13.90
N ALA A 23 -36.92 71.37 13.80
CA ALA A 23 -35.84 72.23 14.31
C ALA A 23 -35.75 73.57 13.57
N ALA A 24 -35.97 73.59 12.25
CA ALA A 24 -35.98 74.81 11.44
C ALA A 24 -37.18 75.73 11.76
N GLN A 25 -38.36 75.14 11.99
CA GLN A 25 -39.56 75.90 12.35
C GLN A 25 -39.48 76.51 13.76
N PHE A 26 -38.82 75.82 14.69
CA PHE A 26 -38.55 76.32 16.05
C PHE A 26 -37.59 77.52 16.06
N LEU A 27 -36.57 77.52 15.20
CA LEU A 27 -35.64 78.65 15.05
C LEU A 27 -36.32 79.92 14.53
N ILE A 28 -37.26 79.80 13.57
CA ILE A 28 -38.00 80.93 12.99
C ILE A 28 -38.92 81.59 14.04
N ASN A 29 -39.60 80.80 14.86
CA ASN A 29 -40.48 81.33 15.92
C ASN A 29 -39.73 81.95 17.10
N SER A 30 -38.43 81.66 17.25
CA SER A 30 -37.59 82.20 18.34
C SER A 30 -36.90 83.54 18.03
N LEU A 31 -37.03 84.03 16.79
CA LEU A 31 -36.36 85.27 16.32
C LEU A 31 -37.21 86.54 16.48
N SER A 32 -38.47 86.46 16.90
CA SER A 32 -39.38 87.62 16.99
C SER A 32 -39.58 88.20 18.39
N ASP A 33 -38.81 87.79 19.41
CA ASP A 33 -38.93 88.32 20.77
C ASP A 33 -37.58 88.82 21.29
N ALA A 34 -37.56 90.04 21.85
CA ALA A 34 -36.35 90.76 22.24
C ALA A 34 -35.69 90.25 23.55
N ASP A 35 -36.05 89.05 23.99
CA ASP A 35 -35.47 88.34 25.15
C ASP A 35 -34.60 87.14 24.70
N SER A 36 -34.25 87.12 23.40
CA SER A 36 -33.75 85.95 22.67
C SER A 36 -32.24 85.72 22.74
N PHE A 37 -31.43 86.69 23.17
CA PHE A 37 -29.98 86.54 23.07
C PHE A 37 -29.42 85.43 23.98
N ASN A 38 -29.89 85.32 25.23
CA ASN A 38 -29.43 84.28 26.16
C ASN A 38 -30.00 82.88 25.86
N LYS A 39 -31.23 82.80 25.31
CA LYS A 39 -31.87 81.52 24.95
C LYS A 39 -31.32 80.96 23.63
N VAL A 40 -31.07 81.81 22.62
CA VAL A 40 -30.47 81.42 21.34
C VAL A 40 -29.02 80.97 21.54
N TRP A 41 -28.24 81.68 22.39
CA TRP A 41 -26.89 81.23 22.76
C TRP A 41 -26.89 79.90 23.53
N GLY A 42 -27.84 79.70 24.45
CA GLY A 42 -27.97 78.43 25.19
C GLY A 42 -28.28 77.22 24.28
N VAL A 43 -29.15 77.40 23.29
CA VAL A 43 -29.49 76.35 22.31
C VAL A 43 -28.33 76.08 21.35
N LEU A 44 -27.60 77.10 20.89
CA LEU A 44 -26.42 76.93 20.03
C LEU A 44 -25.29 76.22 20.75
N ILE A 45 -25.00 76.56 22.01
CA ILE A 45 -23.98 75.87 22.81
C ILE A 45 -24.37 74.42 23.06
N ALA A 46 -25.64 74.14 23.38
CA ALA A 46 -26.13 72.77 23.58
C ALA A 46 -26.07 71.93 22.29
N ALA A 47 -26.44 72.51 21.14
CA ALA A 47 -26.34 71.85 19.85
C ALA A 47 -24.87 71.59 19.44
N PHE A 48 -23.97 72.54 19.68
CA PHE A 48 -22.54 72.38 19.40
C PHE A 48 -21.91 71.32 20.32
N ALA A 49 -22.27 71.32 21.61
CA ALA A 49 -21.86 70.29 22.56
C ALA A 49 -22.39 68.89 22.18
N ALA A 50 -23.63 68.79 21.70
CA ALA A 50 -24.21 67.53 21.24
C ALA A 50 -23.54 66.98 19.98
N ILE A 51 -23.20 67.85 19.02
CA ILE A 51 -22.47 67.46 17.80
C ILE A 51 -21.05 67.00 18.13
N ILE A 52 -20.36 67.71 19.05
CA ILE A 52 -19.03 67.30 19.53
C ILE A 52 -19.13 65.97 20.27
N ALA A 53 -20.11 65.79 21.17
CA ALA A 53 -20.30 64.55 21.91
C ALA A 53 -20.64 63.36 20.98
N ALA A 54 -21.47 63.57 19.95
CA ALA A 54 -21.79 62.56 18.96
C ALA A 54 -20.59 62.22 18.05
N ALA A 55 -19.77 63.21 17.67
CA ALA A 55 -18.53 63.01 16.92
C ALA A 55 -17.49 62.22 17.74
N PHE A 56 -17.33 62.53 19.03
CA PHE A 56 -16.45 61.76 19.92
C PHE A 56 -16.99 60.36 20.22
N GLY A 57 -18.31 60.21 20.41
CA GLY A 57 -18.95 58.92 20.63
C GLY A 57 -18.79 57.97 19.43
N SER A 58 -19.06 58.47 18.22
CA SER A 58 -18.89 57.71 16.97
C SER A 58 -17.42 57.33 16.70
N PHE A 59 -16.47 58.23 16.99
CA PHE A 59 -15.03 57.94 16.90
C PHE A 59 -14.60 56.87 17.91
N ALA A 60 -15.07 56.95 19.17
CA ALA A 60 -14.77 55.96 20.20
C ALA A 60 -15.34 54.57 19.83
N THR A 61 -16.57 54.49 19.32
CA THR A 61 -17.15 53.23 18.84
C THR A 61 -16.40 52.67 17.63
N ALA A 62 -15.99 53.51 16.68
CA ALA A 62 -15.20 53.08 15.53
C ALA A 62 -13.83 52.53 15.96
N MET A 63 -13.18 53.16 16.95
CA MET A 63 -11.91 52.69 17.48
C MET A 63 -12.03 51.33 18.20
N VAL A 64 -13.08 51.14 18.99
CA VAL A 64 -13.37 49.86 19.66
C VAL A 64 -13.68 48.75 18.65
N GLN A 65 -14.45 49.06 17.60
CA GLN A 65 -14.72 48.11 16.51
C GLN A 65 -13.44 47.74 15.75
N LEU A 66 -12.54 48.69 15.51
CA LEU A 66 -11.27 48.42 14.81
C LEU A 66 -10.30 47.60 15.67
N ILE A 67 -10.24 47.86 16.99
CA ILE A 67 -9.42 47.08 17.94
C ILE A 67 -9.97 45.65 18.10
N SER A 68 -11.29 45.49 18.26
CA SER A 68 -11.93 44.18 18.38
C SER A 68 -11.79 43.36 17.09
N ALA A 69 -12.01 43.96 15.93
CA ALA A 69 -11.79 43.33 14.63
C ALA A 69 -10.32 42.92 14.42
N ASN A 70 -9.35 43.75 14.83
CA ASN A 70 -7.94 43.38 14.75
C ASN A 70 -7.56 42.26 15.73
N ARG A 71 -8.19 42.17 16.90
CA ARG A 71 -8.01 41.04 17.82
C ARG A 71 -8.61 39.75 17.27
N GLN A 72 -9.82 39.81 16.70
CA GLN A 72 -10.46 38.67 16.05
C GLN A 72 -9.64 38.16 14.87
N ARG A 73 -9.18 39.05 13.97
CA ARG A 73 -8.29 38.67 12.86
C ARG A 73 -6.99 38.01 13.32
N LYS A 74 -6.43 38.41 14.47
CA LYS A 74 -5.25 37.75 15.04
C LYS A 74 -5.58 36.35 15.58
N HIS A 75 -6.75 36.17 16.19
CA HIS A 75 -7.20 34.86 16.65
C HIS A 75 -7.56 33.94 15.48
N GLU A 76 -8.30 34.42 14.49
CA GLU A 76 -8.66 33.68 13.28
C GLU A 76 -7.41 33.23 12.51
N LYS A 77 -6.40 34.09 12.38
CA LYS A 77 -5.12 33.68 11.78
C LYS A 77 -4.42 32.59 12.57
N LYS A 78 -4.35 32.71 13.90
CA LYS A 78 -3.74 31.66 14.74
C LYS A 78 -4.50 30.35 14.65
N VAL A 79 -5.83 30.38 14.68
CA VAL A 79 -6.67 29.20 14.53
C VAL A 79 -6.48 28.59 13.15
N ALA A 80 -6.44 29.38 12.08
CA ALA A 80 -6.18 28.89 10.73
C ALA A 80 -4.77 28.30 10.57
N ASP A 81 -3.75 28.93 11.16
CA ASP A 81 -2.38 28.42 11.16
C ASP A 81 -2.30 27.09 11.94
N ASP A 82 -2.93 27.00 13.12
CA ASP A 82 -2.99 25.80 13.95
C ASP A 82 -3.75 24.66 13.23
N GLU A 83 -4.90 24.95 12.62
CA GLU A 83 -5.68 24.02 11.81
C GLU A 83 -4.87 23.53 10.59
N SER A 84 -4.16 24.41 9.89
CA SER A 84 -3.35 24.03 8.74
C SER A 84 -2.20 23.09 9.12
N LEU A 85 -1.60 23.31 10.30
CA LEU A 85 -0.54 22.47 10.83
C LEU A 85 -1.07 21.11 11.28
N GLU A 86 -2.28 21.07 11.85
CA GLU A 86 -2.96 19.82 12.20
C GLU A 86 -3.33 19.01 10.94
N ILE A 87 -3.89 19.66 9.91
CA ILE A 87 -4.19 19.02 8.62
C ILE A 87 -2.91 18.46 7.98
N ALA A 88 -1.81 19.22 8.02
CA ALA A 88 -0.52 18.76 7.50
C ALA A 88 -0.01 17.53 8.27
N ARG A 89 -0.14 17.50 9.61
CA ARG A 89 0.19 16.34 10.44
C ARG A 89 -0.68 15.13 10.11
N ILE A 90 -2.00 15.30 10.04
CA ILE A 90 -2.92 14.21 9.70
C ILE A 90 -2.62 13.67 8.30
N ALA A 91 -2.29 14.53 7.33
CA ALA A 91 -1.89 14.11 5.99
C ALA A 91 -0.58 13.31 6.01
N GLN A 92 0.41 13.76 6.78
CA GLN A 92 1.68 13.06 6.97
C GLN A 92 1.48 11.68 7.64
N ASP A 93 0.66 11.61 8.68
CA ASP A 93 0.34 10.36 9.37
C ASP A 93 -0.37 9.40 8.43
N LYS A 94 -1.36 9.88 7.66
CA LYS A 94 -2.05 9.06 6.64
C LYS A 94 -1.10 8.52 5.57
N LEU A 95 -0.13 9.33 5.10
CA LEU A 95 0.89 8.89 4.16
C LEU A 95 1.77 7.80 4.78
N SER A 96 2.25 8.00 6.00
CA SER A 96 3.07 7.00 6.69
C SER A 96 2.32 5.68 6.91
N MET A 97 1.03 5.75 7.26
CA MET A 97 0.17 4.57 7.40
C MET A 97 -0.08 3.88 6.05
N ALA A 98 -0.26 4.65 4.98
CA ALA A 98 -0.42 4.13 3.63
C ALA A 98 0.86 3.42 3.16
N ASP A 99 2.02 4.00 3.41
CA ASP A 99 3.34 3.41 3.09
C ASP A 99 3.57 2.11 3.85
N ALA A 100 3.33 2.11 5.17
CA ALA A 100 3.42 0.90 5.98
C ALA A 100 2.45 -0.20 5.51
N THR A 101 1.24 0.18 5.12
CA THR A 101 0.24 -0.75 4.57
C THR A 101 0.67 -1.29 3.20
N SER A 102 1.24 -0.43 2.35
CA SER A 102 1.77 -0.81 1.04
C SER A 102 2.91 -1.81 1.17
N GLN A 103 3.87 -1.54 2.08
CA GLN A 103 4.96 -2.45 2.38
C GLN A 103 4.47 -3.80 2.88
N ARG A 104 3.50 -3.84 3.81
CA ARG A 104 2.89 -5.09 4.29
C ARG A 104 2.22 -5.88 3.17
N LYS A 105 1.49 -5.21 2.27
CA LYS A 105 0.87 -5.84 1.10
C LYS A 105 1.92 -6.42 0.14
N ALA A 106 3.00 -5.68 -0.10
CA ALA A 106 4.10 -6.15 -0.93
C ALA A 106 4.79 -7.38 -0.33
N SER A 107 5.13 -7.35 0.96
CA SER A 107 5.72 -8.49 1.68
C SER A 107 4.79 -9.71 1.69
N ALA A 108 3.49 -9.51 1.93
CA ALA A 108 2.52 -10.61 1.88
C ALA A 108 2.42 -11.24 0.48
N LYS A 109 2.48 -10.42 -0.58
CA LYS A 109 2.47 -10.92 -1.97
C LYS A 109 3.74 -11.72 -2.29
N VAL A 110 4.91 -11.25 -1.86
CA VAL A 110 6.18 -11.98 -2.02
C VAL A 110 6.12 -13.33 -1.29
N ALA A 111 5.66 -13.33 -0.04
CA ALA A 111 5.49 -14.55 0.75
C ALA A 111 4.51 -15.54 0.07
N GLN A 112 3.41 -15.05 -0.50
CA GLN A 112 2.46 -15.88 -1.26
C GLN A 112 3.11 -16.50 -2.50
N MET A 113 3.85 -15.72 -3.29
CA MET A 113 4.56 -16.22 -4.46
C MET A 113 5.60 -17.28 -4.09
N ARG A 114 6.35 -17.05 -2.99
CA ARG A 114 7.32 -18.03 -2.47
C ARG A 114 6.63 -19.30 -1.98
N GLN A 115 5.46 -19.21 -1.36
CA GLN A 115 4.67 -20.39 -0.98
C GLN A 115 4.21 -21.22 -2.18
N VAL A 116 3.80 -20.56 -3.27
CA VAL A 116 3.47 -21.24 -4.54
C VAL A 116 4.71 -21.94 -5.08
N TRP A 117 5.85 -21.26 -5.14
CA TRP A 117 7.12 -21.86 -5.58
C TRP A 117 7.52 -23.08 -4.73
N ILE A 118 7.38 -23.02 -3.39
CA ILE A 118 7.62 -24.15 -2.48
C ILE A 118 6.71 -25.34 -2.83
N ASN A 119 5.42 -25.08 -3.07
CA ASN A 119 4.43 -26.13 -3.34
C ASN A 119 4.66 -26.78 -4.71
N ASP A 120 4.98 -25.98 -5.72
CA ASP A 120 5.33 -26.45 -7.05
C ASP A 120 6.59 -27.32 -7.02
N LEU A 121 7.65 -26.84 -6.37
CA LEU A 121 8.89 -27.61 -6.25
C LEU A 121 8.65 -28.94 -5.53
N ARG A 122 7.82 -28.94 -4.47
CA ARG A 122 7.41 -30.18 -3.79
C ARG A 122 6.70 -31.15 -4.73
N THR A 123 5.73 -30.64 -5.48
CA THR A 123 4.89 -31.46 -6.36
C THR A 123 5.72 -32.04 -7.51
N ASP A 124 6.52 -31.21 -8.17
CA ASP A 124 7.35 -31.62 -9.30
C ASP A 124 8.43 -32.63 -8.85
N THR A 125 9.11 -32.39 -7.72
CA THR A 125 10.10 -33.35 -7.21
C THR A 125 9.47 -34.68 -6.81
N ALA A 126 8.30 -34.66 -6.17
CA ALA A 126 7.60 -35.90 -5.80
C ALA A 126 7.21 -36.71 -7.05
N ALA A 127 6.66 -36.05 -8.07
CA ALA A 127 6.33 -36.68 -9.35
C ALA A 127 7.58 -37.23 -10.05
N TYR A 128 8.68 -36.45 -10.07
CA TYR A 128 9.95 -36.85 -10.69
C TYR A 128 10.52 -38.12 -10.05
N VAL A 129 10.60 -38.17 -8.71
CA VAL A 129 11.11 -39.34 -7.99
C VAL A 129 10.19 -40.55 -8.16
N ALA A 130 8.86 -40.35 -8.10
CA ALA A 130 7.90 -41.43 -8.31
C ALA A 130 8.03 -42.05 -9.70
N LEU A 131 8.19 -41.20 -10.73
CA LEU A 131 8.32 -41.63 -12.11
C LEU A 131 9.62 -42.41 -12.35
N TRP A 132 10.75 -41.94 -11.84
CA TRP A 132 12.02 -42.68 -11.94
C TRP A 132 12.00 -44.01 -11.20
N ARG A 133 11.31 -44.08 -10.05
CA ARG A 133 11.10 -45.35 -9.35
C ARG A 133 10.22 -46.30 -10.14
N ASP A 134 9.14 -45.83 -10.76
CA ASP A 134 8.29 -46.68 -11.62
C ASP A 134 9.08 -47.20 -12.83
N ILE A 135 9.90 -46.35 -13.46
CA ILE A 135 10.81 -46.78 -14.52
C ILE A 135 11.75 -47.88 -14.02
N ALA A 136 12.34 -47.72 -12.82
CA ALA A 136 13.23 -48.71 -12.23
C ALA A 136 12.55 -50.06 -11.96
N TYR A 137 11.35 -50.05 -11.36
CA TYR A 137 10.56 -51.28 -11.12
C TYR A 137 10.20 -52.00 -12.42
N ARG A 138 9.87 -51.25 -13.48
CA ARG A 138 9.59 -51.83 -14.80
C ARG A 138 10.82 -52.50 -15.40
N TRP A 139 12.00 -51.89 -15.27
CA TRP A 139 13.25 -52.50 -15.70
C TRP A 139 13.59 -53.76 -14.92
N GLU A 140 13.43 -53.73 -13.60
CA GLU A 140 13.63 -54.90 -12.74
C GLU A 140 12.72 -56.05 -13.17
N ALA A 141 11.44 -55.80 -13.41
CA ALA A 141 10.48 -56.79 -13.88
C ALA A 141 10.88 -57.40 -15.24
N ILE A 142 11.31 -56.57 -16.19
CA ILE A 142 11.79 -57.00 -17.52
C ILE A 142 13.02 -57.90 -17.41
N ILE A 143 13.94 -57.57 -16.51
CA ILE A 143 15.20 -58.31 -16.31
C ILE A 143 14.98 -59.63 -15.56
N ALA A 144 14.07 -59.62 -14.58
CA ALA A 144 13.76 -60.76 -13.73
C ALA A 144 13.02 -61.86 -14.49
N ASP A 145 12.17 -61.50 -15.47
CA ASP A 145 11.40 -62.46 -16.25
C ASP A 145 12.27 -63.17 -17.32
N PRO A 146 12.48 -64.50 -17.19
CA PRO A 146 13.22 -65.29 -18.16
C PRO A 146 12.58 -65.34 -19.56
N SER A 147 11.25 -65.22 -19.63
CA SER A 147 10.50 -65.26 -20.89
C SER A 147 10.64 -63.96 -21.68
N THR A 148 10.74 -62.83 -20.98
CA THR A 148 11.02 -61.52 -21.57
C THR A 148 12.42 -61.48 -22.21
N ARG A 149 13.42 -62.20 -21.67
CA ARG A 149 14.74 -62.33 -22.33
C ARG A 149 14.69 -63.02 -23.69
N ALA A 150 13.78 -63.98 -23.87
CA ALA A 150 13.56 -64.64 -25.16
C ALA A 150 12.71 -63.78 -26.11
N PHE A 151 11.86 -62.90 -25.58
CA PHE A 151 11.02 -61.96 -26.35
C PHE A 151 11.76 -60.69 -26.77
N LEU A 152 12.80 -60.30 -26.01
CA LEU A 152 13.70 -59.18 -26.27
C LEU A 152 14.39 -59.28 -27.64
N SER A 153 14.49 -60.46 -28.26
CA SER A 153 15.03 -60.58 -29.62
C SER A 153 14.03 -60.23 -30.74
N ILE A 154 12.74 -60.09 -30.45
CA ILE A 154 11.68 -59.99 -31.48
C ILE A 154 10.94 -58.65 -31.45
N ASN A 155 10.80 -57.98 -30.29
CA ASN A 155 10.01 -56.74 -30.23
C ASN A 155 10.45 -55.75 -29.13
N ILE A 156 11.74 -55.38 -29.14
CA ILE A 156 12.35 -54.39 -28.21
C ILE A 156 11.59 -53.06 -28.21
N GLU A 157 11.12 -52.63 -29.37
CA GLU A 157 10.47 -51.33 -29.56
C GLU A 157 9.15 -51.23 -28.80
N THR A 158 8.33 -52.30 -28.81
CA THR A 158 7.03 -52.30 -28.13
C THR A 158 7.19 -52.32 -26.61
N LEU A 159 8.23 -52.98 -26.10
CA LEU A 159 8.55 -53.02 -24.66
C LEU A 159 9.17 -51.71 -24.17
N ASN A 160 10.01 -51.07 -24.99
CA ASN A 160 10.73 -49.84 -24.63
C ASN A 160 9.90 -48.57 -24.83
N ALA A 161 8.89 -48.57 -25.70
CA ALA A 161 8.08 -47.38 -25.98
C ALA A 161 7.43 -46.75 -24.73
N PRO A 162 6.82 -47.53 -23.79
CA PRO A 162 6.29 -46.97 -22.54
C PRO A 162 7.38 -46.34 -21.67
N ILE A 163 8.53 -47.00 -21.52
CA ILE A 163 9.67 -46.49 -20.74
C ILE A 163 10.25 -45.22 -21.37
N ALA A 164 10.31 -45.14 -22.70
CA ALA A 164 10.76 -43.97 -23.42
C ALA A 164 9.85 -42.76 -23.18
N ASN A 165 8.53 -42.95 -23.23
CA ASN A 165 7.55 -41.89 -22.90
C ASN A 165 7.69 -41.44 -21.45
N MET A 166 7.82 -42.37 -20.50
CA MET A 166 8.03 -42.00 -19.09
C MET A 166 9.34 -41.23 -18.88
N ARG A 167 10.42 -41.57 -19.59
CA ARG A 167 11.69 -40.81 -19.54
C ARG A 167 11.51 -39.40 -20.09
N LYS A 168 10.74 -39.23 -21.16
CA LYS A 168 10.40 -37.90 -21.69
C LYS A 168 9.66 -37.08 -20.62
N ASP A 169 8.63 -37.64 -20.00
CA ASP A 169 7.87 -36.97 -18.94
C ASP A 169 8.75 -36.64 -17.72
N ALA A 170 9.68 -37.53 -17.37
CA ALA A 170 10.66 -37.30 -16.31
C ALA A 170 11.63 -36.17 -16.65
N HIS A 171 12.05 -36.07 -17.91
CA HIS A 171 12.90 -34.98 -18.37
C HIS A 171 12.17 -33.63 -18.36
N GLU A 172 10.89 -33.59 -18.73
CA GLU A 172 10.07 -32.38 -18.61
C GLU A 172 9.95 -31.91 -17.15
N LEU A 173 9.77 -32.85 -16.21
CA LEU A 173 9.82 -32.58 -14.76
C LEU A 173 11.19 -32.08 -14.31
N GLN A 174 12.28 -32.69 -14.80
CA GLN A 174 13.64 -32.26 -14.49
C GLN A 174 13.87 -30.80 -14.90
N VAL A 175 13.52 -30.44 -16.14
CA VAL A 175 13.65 -29.07 -16.64
C VAL A 175 12.86 -28.10 -15.78
N ARG A 176 11.61 -28.44 -15.44
CA ARG A 176 10.76 -27.62 -14.55
C ARG A 176 11.37 -27.41 -13.17
N ILE A 177 11.98 -28.43 -12.58
CA ILE A 177 12.68 -28.33 -11.30
C ILE A 177 13.91 -27.43 -11.47
N MET A 178 14.75 -27.69 -12.48
CA MET A 178 15.98 -26.92 -12.73
C MET A 178 15.73 -25.43 -12.97
N LEU A 179 14.61 -25.06 -13.62
CA LEU A 179 14.21 -23.66 -13.81
C LEU A 179 13.81 -22.96 -12.50
N ARG A 180 13.39 -23.73 -11.49
CA ARG A 180 13.02 -23.22 -10.17
C ARG A 180 14.20 -23.15 -9.22
N LEU A 181 15.26 -23.91 -9.47
CA LEU A 181 16.45 -23.94 -8.63
C LEU A 181 17.37 -22.75 -8.91
N ASN A 182 17.78 -22.07 -7.85
CA ASN A 182 18.89 -21.11 -7.90
C ASN A 182 20.26 -21.81 -8.02
N ARG A 183 20.93 -21.70 -9.17
CA ARG A 183 22.23 -22.34 -9.44
C ARG A 183 23.40 -21.78 -8.62
N GLY A 184 23.23 -20.61 -8.00
CA GLY A 184 24.24 -20.02 -7.12
C GLY A 184 24.32 -20.69 -5.75
N GLU A 185 23.27 -21.39 -5.33
CA GLU A 185 23.16 -21.97 -4.00
C GLU A 185 23.65 -23.42 -3.96
N GLU A 186 24.50 -23.74 -2.99
CA GLU A 186 25.15 -25.05 -2.94
C GLU A 186 24.15 -26.21 -2.76
N LYS A 187 23.14 -26.04 -1.91
CA LYS A 187 22.10 -27.06 -1.70
C LYS A 187 21.32 -27.37 -2.98
N HIS A 188 21.14 -26.38 -3.85
CA HIS A 188 20.44 -26.54 -5.12
C HIS A 188 21.30 -27.27 -6.15
N LYS A 189 22.61 -27.03 -6.16
CA LYS A 189 23.55 -27.81 -6.97
C LYS A 189 23.59 -29.26 -6.51
N GLU A 190 23.64 -29.50 -5.19
CA GLU A 190 23.57 -30.84 -4.62
C GLU A 190 22.29 -31.57 -5.02
N LEU A 191 21.14 -30.88 -4.99
CA LEU A 191 19.88 -31.45 -5.46
C LEU A 191 19.94 -31.83 -6.95
N SER A 192 20.49 -30.96 -7.80
CA SER A 192 20.68 -31.23 -9.23
C SER A 192 21.60 -32.44 -9.46
N ALA A 193 22.70 -32.53 -8.71
CA ALA A 193 23.62 -33.67 -8.80
C ALA A 193 22.96 -34.98 -8.36
N LEU A 194 22.08 -34.94 -7.34
CA LEU A 194 21.30 -36.11 -6.93
C LEU A 194 20.28 -36.54 -7.99
N MET A 195 19.68 -35.59 -8.71
CA MET A 195 18.82 -35.89 -9.85
C MET A 195 19.60 -36.61 -10.96
N GLU A 196 20.74 -36.08 -11.39
CA GLU A 196 21.61 -36.72 -12.39
C GLU A 196 22.09 -38.11 -11.95
N ARG A 197 22.41 -38.27 -10.66
CA ARG A 197 22.78 -39.57 -10.08
C ARG A 197 21.62 -40.56 -10.13
N LEU A 198 20.38 -40.12 -9.90
CA LEU A 198 19.20 -40.98 -9.98
C LEU A 198 19.01 -41.50 -11.41
N GLU A 199 19.14 -40.61 -12.40
CA GLU A 199 19.05 -40.96 -13.82
C GLU A 199 20.14 -41.96 -14.21
N THR A 200 21.36 -41.73 -13.73
CA THR A 200 22.49 -42.63 -13.96
C THR A 200 22.24 -44.00 -13.32
N ALA A 201 21.74 -44.05 -12.08
CA ALA A 201 21.44 -45.29 -11.38
C ALA A 201 20.36 -46.10 -12.11
N VAL A 202 19.27 -45.47 -12.57
CA VAL A 202 18.26 -46.14 -13.39
C VAL A 202 18.82 -46.56 -14.75
N GLY A 203 19.77 -45.79 -15.29
CA GLY A 203 20.50 -46.15 -16.51
C GLY A 203 21.30 -47.45 -16.39
N MET A 204 21.71 -47.87 -15.19
CA MET A 204 22.48 -49.10 -14.96
C MET A 204 21.67 -50.38 -15.21
N PHE A 205 20.34 -50.31 -15.27
CA PHE A 205 19.52 -51.46 -15.70
C PHE A 205 19.80 -51.86 -17.16
N SER A 206 20.37 -50.94 -17.95
CA SER A 206 20.82 -51.24 -19.31
C SER A 206 22.05 -52.15 -19.27
N ARG A 207 21.96 -53.33 -19.90
CA ARG A 207 23.01 -54.36 -19.85
C ARG A 207 24.31 -54.02 -20.58
N ASP A 208 24.27 -53.02 -21.45
CA ASP A 208 25.46 -52.38 -22.03
C ASP A 208 26.23 -51.51 -21.02
N LYS A 209 25.59 -51.11 -19.91
CA LYS A 209 26.15 -50.18 -18.91
C LYS A 209 26.54 -50.87 -17.60
N SER A 210 25.80 -51.90 -17.18
CA SER A 210 26.16 -52.68 -15.98
C SER A 210 25.74 -54.15 -16.07
N ASN A 211 26.58 -55.00 -15.47
CA ASN A 211 26.30 -56.42 -15.22
C ASN A 211 25.72 -56.68 -13.82
N ASP A 212 25.48 -55.62 -13.04
CA ASP A 212 25.00 -55.75 -11.68
C ASP A 212 23.61 -56.43 -11.63
N PRO A 213 23.34 -57.21 -10.56
CA PRO A 213 22.01 -57.71 -10.30
C PRO A 213 20.96 -56.59 -10.16
N GLY A 214 19.73 -56.86 -10.60
CA GLY A 214 18.66 -55.85 -10.60
C GLY A 214 18.31 -55.32 -9.21
N ASP A 215 18.38 -56.17 -8.19
CA ASP A 215 18.18 -55.84 -6.78
C ASP A 215 19.25 -54.86 -6.24
N VAL A 216 20.50 -55.01 -6.67
CA VAL A 216 21.59 -54.09 -6.31
C VAL A 216 21.35 -52.71 -6.92
N ILE A 217 20.95 -52.66 -8.19
CA ILE A 217 20.62 -51.40 -8.87
C ILE A 217 19.39 -50.75 -8.22
N GLN A 218 18.36 -51.53 -7.91
CA GLN A 218 17.14 -51.06 -7.26
C GLN A 218 17.42 -50.47 -5.87
N ALA A 219 18.34 -51.08 -5.10
CA ALA A 219 18.77 -50.57 -3.81
C ALA A 219 19.48 -49.20 -3.95
N GLU A 220 20.33 -49.02 -4.96
CA GLU A 220 20.97 -47.73 -5.23
C GLU A 220 19.96 -46.68 -5.68
N VAL A 221 19.01 -47.02 -6.57
CA VAL A 221 17.91 -46.13 -6.96
C VAL A 221 17.11 -45.66 -5.75
N TYR A 222 16.78 -46.58 -4.83
CA TYR A 222 16.09 -46.24 -3.59
C TYR A 222 16.92 -45.29 -2.71
N LYS A 223 18.20 -45.59 -2.50
CA LYS A 223 19.10 -44.77 -1.70
C LYS A 223 19.24 -43.36 -2.24
N VAL A 224 19.46 -43.21 -3.56
CA VAL A 224 19.57 -41.91 -4.22
C VAL A 224 18.25 -41.15 -4.15
N SER A 225 17.12 -41.83 -4.36
CA SER A 225 15.79 -41.23 -4.22
C SER A 225 15.56 -40.66 -2.82
N GLN A 226 15.96 -41.38 -1.76
CA GLN A 226 15.84 -40.90 -0.38
C GLN A 226 16.74 -39.71 -0.10
N ALA A 227 17.98 -39.74 -0.58
CA ALA A 227 18.90 -38.60 -0.46
C ALA A 227 18.35 -37.35 -1.15
N LEU A 228 17.76 -37.51 -2.35
CA LEU A 228 17.11 -36.43 -3.11
C LEU A 228 15.92 -35.85 -2.35
N ILE A 229 15.03 -36.69 -1.83
CA ILE A 229 13.89 -36.26 -0.99
C ILE A 229 14.38 -35.49 0.23
N HIS A 230 15.41 -35.99 0.93
CA HIS A 230 15.95 -35.32 2.10
C HIS A 230 16.53 -33.94 1.76
N LYS A 231 17.32 -33.86 0.69
CA LYS A 231 17.90 -32.59 0.22
C LYS A 231 16.83 -31.58 -0.17
N GLN A 232 15.78 -32.04 -0.83
CA GLN A 232 14.63 -31.20 -1.15
C GLN A 232 13.93 -30.67 0.12
N GLN A 233 13.75 -31.51 1.14
CA GLN A 233 13.14 -31.08 2.41
C GLN A 233 13.98 -30.04 3.14
N GLU A 234 15.32 -30.15 3.09
CA GLU A 234 16.22 -29.13 3.61
C GLU A 234 16.00 -27.77 2.94
N ILE A 235 15.96 -27.76 1.59
CA ILE A 235 15.71 -26.55 0.80
C ILE A 235 14.37 -25.94 1.18
N LEU A 236 13.29 -26.74 1.16
CA LEU A 236 11.96 -26.26 1.50
C LEU A 236 11.87 -25.72 2.93
N LYS A 237 12.57 -26.33 3.88
CA LYS A 237 12.58 -25.90 5.28
C LYS A 237 13.26 -24.54 5.43
N ASP A 238 14.34 -24.28 4.72
CA ASP A 238 15.02 -22.99 4.78
C ASP A 238 14.18 -21.90 4.12
N GLU A 239 13.59 -22.21 2.96
CA GLU A 239 12.70 -21.32 2.24
C GLU A 239 11.45 -20.96 3.05
N TRP A 240 10.89 -21.94 3.78
CA TRP A 240 9.77 -21.72 4.70
C TRP A 240 10.12 -20.81 5.88
N LYS A 241 11.34 -20.88 6.42
CA LYS A 241 11.79 -19.94 7.47
C LYS A 241 11.82 -18.50 6.95
N VAL A 242 12.23 -18.30 5.69
CA VAL A 242 12.23 -16.97 5.06
C VAL A 242 10.80 -16.44 4.94
N VAL A 243 9.85 -17.26 4.44
CA VAL A 243 8.42 -16.89 4.36
C VAL A 243 7.89 -16.47 5.73
N LYS A 244 8.18 -17.23 6.78
CA LYS A 244 7.76 -16.89 8.15
C LYS A 244 8.31 -15.56 8.65
N LYS A 245 9.57 -15.24 8.30
CA LYS A 245 10.22 -13.98 8.64
C LYS A 245 9.57 -12.81 7.91
N GLU A 246 9.28 -12.95 6.62
CA GLU A 246 8.62 -11.93 5.79
C GLU A 246 7.19 -11.62 6.25
N LEU A 247 6.48 -12.64 6.74
CA LEU A 247 5.13 -12.48 7.31
C LEU A 247 5.13 -11.95 8.75
N GLY A 248 6.31 -11.75 9.37
CA GLY A 248 6.41 -11.29 10.76
C GLY A 248 5.89 -12.28 11.80
N VAL A 249 5.77 -13.57 11.43
CA VAL A 249 5.25 -14.64 12.32
C VAL A 249 6.31 -15.07 13.35
N ILE A 250 7.58 -14.77 13.08
CA ILE A 250 8.65 -14.91 14.08
C ILE A 250 8.82 -13.55 14.73
N ALA A 251 8.20 -13.37 15.91
CA ALA A 251 8.57 -12.30 16.82
C ALA A 251 10.08 -12.41 17.09
N LYS A 252 10.80 -11.28 16.98
CA LYS A 252 12.20 -11.18 17.41
C LYS A 252 12.32 -11.56 18.88
#